data_AF-A0A0J1I5B1-F1
#
_entry.id   AF-A0A0J1I5B1-F1
#
_cell.length_a   1.000
_cell.length_b   1.000
_cell.length_c   1.000
_cell.angle_alpha   90.00
_cell.angle_beta   90.00
_cell.angle_gamma   90.00
#
_symmetry.space_group_name_H-M   'P 1'
#
loop_
_entity.id
_entity.type
_entity.pdbx_description
1 polymer ?
#
loop_
_entity_poly.entity_id
_entity_poly.type
_entity_poly.pdbx_seq_one_letter_code
_entity_poly.pdbx_strand_id
1 'polypeptide(L)'
;MVENFWPSDYGFDSLEKLKNASNSIIYDHGVNYYVAQTSKGWLAWIDQDPQEPLGLFESFRVAQMFLVAAFEEAAKRQIPVRLVSEIRGTVE
;
A
#
# COMPACT_ATOMS: atom_id res chain seq x y z
N MET A 1 -10.01 20.74 10.38
CA MET A 1 -10.10 19.28 10.54
C MET A 1 -8.74 18.75 10.17
N VAL A 2 -7.99 18.17 11.11
CA VAL A 2 -6.68 17.58 10.78
C VAL A 2 -7.01 16.27 10.08
N GLU A 3 -6.81 16.23 8.76
CA GLU A 3 -6.95 15.00 7.99
C GLU A 3 -6.03 13.95 8.63
N ASN A 4 -6.58 12.79 8.97
CA ASN A 4 -5.82 11.70 9.60
C ASN A 4 -4.69 11.28 8.64
N PHE A 5 -3.49 11.75 8.95
CA PHE A 5 -2.31 11.48 8.16
C PHE A 5 -1.65 10.17 8.64
N TRP A 6 -2.16 9.05 8.13
CA TRP A 6 -1.72 7.72 8.54
C TRP A 6 -0.21 7.47 8.45
N PRO A 7 0.60 8.09 7.55
CA PRO A 7 2.04 7.82 7.53
C PRO A 7 2.73 8.21 8.84
N SER A 8 2.20 9.18 9.59
CA SER A 8 2.70 9.52 10.93
C SER A 8 2.48 8.39 11.94
N ASP A 9 1.43 7.59 11.79
CA ASP A 9 1.24 6.38 12.60
C ASP A 9 2.32 5.32 12.35
N TYR A 10 3.03 5.41 11.22
CA TYR A 10 4.12 4.51 10.85
C TYR A 10 5.51 5.17 10.92
N GLY A 11 5.59 6.38 11.50
CA GLY A 11 6.85 7.07 11.75
C GLY A 11 7.32 7.99 10.61
N PHE A 12 6.43 8.40 9.71
CA PHE A 12 6.75 9.34 8.63
C PHE A 12 6.04 10.68 8.83
N ASP A 13 6.82 11.77 8.81
CA ASP A 13 6.28 13.13 8.98
C ASP A 13 5.62 13.68 7.69
N SER A 14 5.80 13.02 6.55
CA SER A 14 5.22 13.43 5.27
C SER A 14 5.16 12.28 4.25
N LEU A 15 4.29 12.40 3.24
CA LEU A 15 4.22 11.43 2.13
C LEU A 15 5.52 11.40 1.33
N GLU A 16 6.19 12.54 1.19
CA GLU A 16 7.46 12.61 0.49
C GLU A 16 8.55 11.79 1.20
N LYS A 17 8.62 11.87 2.54
CA LYS A 17 9.53 11.04 3.33
C LYS A 17 9.19 9.56 3.20
N LEU A 18 7.91 9.20 3.27
CA LEU A 18 7.45 7.83 3.05
C LEU A 18 7.84 7.33 1.65
N LYS A 19 7.62 8.13 0.61
CA LYS A 19 7.95 7.80 -0.78
C LYS A 19 9.45 7.59 -0.97
N ASN A 20 10.27 8.46 -0.40
CA ASN A 20 11.73 8.33 -0.43
C ASN A 20 12.26 7.12 0.34
N ALA A 21 11.57 6.70 1.39
CA ALA A 21 11.89 5.49 2.16
C ALA A 21 11.30 4.20 1.56
N SER A 22 10.52 4.31 0.49
CA SER A 22 9.82 3.18 -0.13
C SER A 22 10.57 2.60 -1.31
N ASN A 23 10.46 1.29 -1.47
CA ASN A 23 10.87 0.57 -2.67
C ASN A 23 9.67 0.46 -3.61
N SER A 24 9.79 0.93 -4.85
CA SER A 24 8.78 0.69 -5.88
C SER A 24 8.85 -0.75 -6.34
N ILE A 25 7.73 -1.47 -6.23
CA ILE A 25 7.62 -2.88 -6.61
C ILE A 25 6.98 -3.01 -7.99
N ILE A 26 5.90 -2.25 -8.23
CA ILE A 26 5.13 -2.27 -9.49
C ILE A 26 4.87 -0.82 -9.90
N TYR A 27 5.02 -0.54 -11.19
CA TYR A 27 4.58 0.69 -11.82
C TYR A 27 3.64 0.34 -12.98
N ASP A 28 2.39 0.77 -12.88
CA ASP A 28 1.36 0.48 -13.86
C ASP A 28 0.48 1.70 -14.09
N HIS A 29 0.34 2.13 -15.34
CA HIS A 29 -0.50 3.27 -15.75
C HIS A 29 -0.37 4.55 -14.89
N GLY A 30 0.84 4.84 -14.38
CA GLY A 30 1.10 6.02 -13.54
C GLY A 30 0.90 5.81 -12.04
N VAL A 31 0.56 4.59 -11.61
CA VAL A 31 0.39 4.19 -10.22
C VAL A 31 1.59 3.38 -9.77
N ASN A 32 2.20 3.75 -8.64
CA ASN A 32 3.25 2.97 -8.01
C ASN A 32 2.72 2.22 -6.79
N TYR A 33 3.15 0.96 -6.68
CA TYR A 33 2.95 0.13 -5.50
C TYR A 33 4.27 0.05 -4.75
N TYR A 34 4.22 0.48 -3.50
CA TYR A 34 5.39 0.73 -2.69
C TYR A 34 5.43 -0.22 -1.50
N VAL A 35 6.66 -0.57 -1.10
CA VAL A 35 6.95 -1.20 0.18
C VAL A 35 7.92 -0.33 0.97
N ALA A 36 7.51 0.12 2.15
CA ALA A 36 8.34 0.90 3.07
C ALA A 36 8.68 0.08 4.32
N GLN A 37 9.92 0.20 4.82
CA GLN A 37 10.26 -0.29 6.16
C GLN A 37 9.81 0.75 7.19
N THR A 38 9.13 0.30 8.24
CA THR A 38 8.61 1.14 9.33
C THR A 38 9.04 0.57 10.67
N SER A 39 8.80 1.30 11.76
CA SER A 39 9.04 0.79 13.13
C SER A 39 8.11 -0.37 13.52
N LYS A 40 6.99 -0.54 12.82
CA LYS A 40 5.97 -1.57 13.09
C LYS A 40 6.06 -2.78 12.16
N GLY A 41 6.84 -2.69 11.08
CA GLY A 41 6.94 -3.74 10.06
C GLY A 41 7.12 -3.17 8.64
N TRP A 42 6.80 -3.99 7.65
CA TRP A 42 6.87 -3.65 6.23
C TRP A 42 5.49 -3.25 5.71
N LEU A 43 5.39 -1.99 5.32
CA LEU A 43 4.15 -1.35 4.91
C LEU A 43 4.00 -1.42 3.40
N ALA A 44 2.86 -1.94 2.92
CA ALA A 44 2.47 -1.92 1.52
C ALA A 44 1.46 -0.79 1.29
N TRP A 45 1.69 0.04 0.27
CA TRP A 45 0.81 1.19 -0.03
C TRP A 45 0.91 1.59 -1.50
N ILE A 46 -0.01 2.45 -1.96
CA ILE A 46 -0.09 2.95 -3.34
C ILE A 46 -0.08 4.48 -3.36
N ASP A 47 0.59 5.11 -4.32
CA ASP A 47 0.64 6.57 -4.40
C ASP A 47 -0.64 7.23 -4.94
N GLN A 48 -1.48 6.46 -5.65
CA GLN A 48 -2.78 6.93 -6.13
C GLN A 48 -3.83 7.04 -5.01
N ASP A 49 -3.64 6.32 -3.91
CA ASP A 49 -4.49 6.41 -2.72
C ASP A 49 -3.64 6.52 -1.45
N PRO A 50 -3.12 7.73 -1.17
CA PRO A 50 -2.29 7.98 -0.01
C PRO A 50 -3.14 8.20 1.25
N GLN A 51 -4.42 7.79 1.30
CA GLN A 51 -5.26 7.92 2.50
C GLN A 51 -5.25 6.67 3.38
N GLU A 52 -4.90 5.51 2.84
CA GLU A 52 -4.78 4.27 3.62
C GLU A 52 -3.70 3.35 3.05
N PRO A 53 -2.87 2.71 3.89
CA PRO A 53 -1.99 1.67 3.41
C PRO A 53 -2.77 0.40 3.09
N LEU A 54 -2.32 -0.36 2.10
CA LEU A 54 -2.93 -1.64 1.75
C LEU A 54 -2.70 -2.72 2.83
N GLY A 55 -1.64 -2.58 3.63
CA GLY A 55 -1.40 -3.46 4.76
C GLY A 55 -0.02 -3.30 5.39
N LEU A 56 0.15 -3.93 6.55
CA LEU A 56 1.41 -4.04 7.29
C LEU A 56 1.79 -5.51 7.43
N PHE A 57 3.04 -5.85 7.17
CA PHE A 57 3.54 -7.22 7.10
C PHE A 57 4.83 -7.39 7.90
N GLU A 58 5.11 -8.61 8.31
CA GLU A 58 6.30 -8.95 9.09
C GLU A 58 7.61 -8.83 8.30
N SER A 59 7.57 -8.98 6.97
CA SER A 59 8.76 -8.98 6.12
C SER A 59 8.51 -8.33 4.75
N PHE A 60 9.59 -7.81 4.16
CA PHE A 60 9.59 -7.24 2.82
C PHE A 60 9.01 -8.22 1.79
N ARG A 61 9.43 -9.49 1.87
CA ARG A 61 8.99 -10.54 0.95
C ARG A 61 7.48 -10.76 1.02
N VAL A 62 6.90 -10.77 2.22
CA VAL A 62 5.44 -10.94 2.40
C VAL A 62 4.69 -9.73 1.84
N ALA A 63 5.15 -8.51 2.13
CA ALA A 63 4.57 -7.28 1.59
C ALA A 63 4.62 -7.25 0.05
N GLN A 64 5.78 -7.62 -0.53
CA GLN A 64 5.98 -7.70 -1.97
C GLN A 64 5.03 -8.72 -2.61
N MET A 65 4.96 -9.94 -2.06
CA MET A 65 4.06 -10.98 -2.56
C MET A 65 2.59 -10.54 -2.52
N PHE A 66 2.18 -9.88 -1.44
CA PHE A 66 0.84 -9.33 -1.32
C PHE A 66 0.54 -8.31 -2.42
N LEU A 67 1.45 -7.37 -2.68
CA LEU A 67 1.28 -6.36 -3.73
C LEU A 67 1.15 -6.99 -5.13
N VAL A 68 1.98 -7.98 -5.44
CA VAL A 68 1.91 -8.71 -6.72
C VAL A 68 0.56 -9.43 -6.85
N ALA A 69 0.12 -10.14 -5.81
CA ALA A 69 -1.17 -10.83 -5.82
C ALA A 69 -2.35 -9.85 -5.96
N ALA A 70 -2.33 -8.73 -5.23
CA ALA A 70 -3.35 -7.69 -5.32
C ALA A 70 -3.42 -7.06 -6.71
N PHE A 71 -2.25 -6.80 -7.33
CA PHE A 71 -2.15 -6.30 -8.69
C PHE A 71 -2.70 -7.28 -9.71
N GLU A 72 -2.31 -8.55 -9.64
CA GLU A 72 -2.81 -9.59 -10.55
C GLU A 72 -4.32 -9.79 -10.41
N GLU A 73 -4.86 -9.76 -9.19
CA GLU A 73 -6.30 -9.86 -8.96
C GLU A 73 -7.06 -8.66 -9.54
N ALA A 74 -6.55 -7.44 -9.39
CA ALA A 74 -7.14 -6.25 -10.01
C ALA A 74 -7.13 -6.34 -11.54
N ALA A 75 -6.01 -6.77 -12.12
CA ALA A 75 -5.86 -6.95 -13.56
C ALA A 75 -6.82 -8.01 -14.13
N LYS A 76 -6.96 -9.17 -13.47
CA LYS A 76 -7.88 -10.24 -13.88
C LYS A 76 -9.34 -9.82 -13.87
N ARG A 77 -9.73 -9.01 -12.89
CA ARG A 77 -11.13 -8.59 -12.73
C ARG A 77 -11.50 -7.39 -13.61
N GLN A 78 -10.54 -6.79 -14.34
CA GLN A 78 -10.72 -5.50 -15.02
C GLN A 78 -11.24 -4.41 -14.06
N ILE A 79 -10.97 -4.58 -12.76
CA ILE A 79 -11.43 -3.65 -11.73
C ILE A 79 -10.30 -2.61 -11.56
N PRO A 80 -10.62 -1.31 -11.57
CA PRO A 80 -9.64 -0.31 -11.19
C PRO A 80 -9.16 -0.61 -9.76
N VAL A 81 -7.83 -0.74 -9.63
CA VAL A 81 -7.05 -1.16 -8.45
C VAL A 81 -7.54 -0.63 -7.10
N ARG A 82 -8.21 0.54 -7.09
CA ARG A 82 -8.87 1.16 -5.92
C ARG A 82 -9.71 0.21 -5.05
N LEU A 83 -10.26 -0.87 -5.58
CA LEU A 83 -11.28 -1.68 -4.88
C LEU A 83 -10.73 -2.89 -4.10
N VAL A 84 -9.42 -3.17 -4.11
CA VAL A 84 -8.88 -4.36 -3.41
C VAL A 84 -8.87 -4.20 -1.88
N SER A 85 -8.94 -2.96 -1.36
CA SER A 85 -9.04 -2.71 0.08
C SER A 85 -10.43 -3.03 0.67
N GLU A 86 -11.51 -3.01 -0.11
CA GLU A 86 -12.88 -3.24 0.40
C GLU A 86 -13.26 -4.72 0.54
N ILE A 87 -12.52 -5.65 -0.09
CA ILE A 87 -12.88 -7.08 -0.11
C ILE A 87 -12.41 -7.82 1.16
N ARG A 88 -11.83 -7.13 2.15
CA ARG A 88 -11.53 -7.73 3.48
C ARG A 88 -12.70 -7.66 4.48
N GLY A 89 -13.88 -7.23 4.06
CA GLY A 89 -15.04 -6.96 4.93
C GLY A 89 -16.18 -7.97 4.96
N THR A 90 -16.10 -9.12 4.29
CA THR A 90 -17.21 -10.11 4.36
C THR A 90 -16.68 -11.53 4.33
N VAL A 91 -16.38 -12.05 5.51
CA VAL A 91 -16.39 -13.48 5.78
C VAL A 91 -17.51 -13.69 6.81
N GLU A 92 -18.69 -14.05 6.34
CA GLU A 92 -19.68 -14.80 7.12
C GLU A 92 -19.58 -16.28 6.74
#